data_AF-A0A932S6G9-F1
#
_entry.id   AF-A0A932S6G9-F1
#
_cell.length_a   1.000
_cell.length_b   1.000
_cell.length_c   1.000
_cell.angle_alpha   90.00
_cell.angle_beta   90.00
_cell.angle_gamma   90.00
#
_symmetry.space_group_name_H-M   'P 1'
#
loop_
_entity.id
_entity.type
_entity.pdbx_description
1 polymer ?
#
loop_
_entity_poly.entity_id
_entity_poly.type
_entity_poly.pdbx_seq_one_letter_code
_entity_poly.pdbx_strand_id
1 'polypeptide(L)'
;MTTKNRNILIAIILLAVFAMIASLTMGHSHLVIGGEEIDDIGGVTGFVIAMGCVFFGIFVALSVTGFVLAVLGLVLVVVLGAVLGSVAIAMLPLLIPFLILYALISLFRTKKTS
;
A
#
# COMPACT_ATOMS: atom_id res chain seq x y z
N MET A 1 17.73 11.51 5.10
CA MET A 1 16.31 11.50 4.66
C MET A 1 16.31 11.35 3.14
N THR A 2 15.70 10.29 2.60
CA THR A 2 15.74 10.02 1.14
C THR A 2 14.90 11.03 0.37
N THR A 3 15.28 11.34 -0.87
CA THR A 3 14.64 12.37 -1.72
C THR A 3 13.14 12.12 -1.91
N LYS A 4 12.73 10.85 -1.94
CA LYS A 4 11.33 10.41 -2.04
C LYS A 4 10.52 10.76 -0.78
N ASN A 5 11.09 10.55 0.41
CA ASN A 5 10.44 10.87 1.69
C ASN A 5 10.31 12.39 1.87
N ARG A 6 11.30 13.16 1.37
CA ARG A 6 11.23 14.62 1.33
C ARG A 6 10.08 15.11 0.44
N ASN A 7 9.90 14.53 -0.75
CA ASN A 7 8.83 14.93 -1.67
C ASN A 7 7.43 14.61 -1.12
N ILE A 8 7.25 13.46 -0.46
CA ILE A 8 5.97 13.11 0.19
C ILE A 8 5.66 14.09 1.32
N LEU A 9 6.65 14.44 2.14
CA LEU A 9 6.48 15.39 3.23
C LEU A 9 6.16 16.81 2.70
N ILE A 10 6.82 17.24 1.62
CA ILE A 10 6.52 18.49 0.93
C ILE A 10 5.09 18.49 0.37
N ALA A 11 4.62 17.38 -0.22
CA ALA A 11 3.26 17.27 -0.74
C ALA A 11 2.20 17.36 0.37
N ILE A 12 2.46 16.73 1.53
CA ILE A 12 1.58 16.81 2.71
C ILE A 12 1.54 18.23 3.26
N ILE A 13 2.70 18.90 3.37
CA ILE A 13 2.78 20.29 3.84
C ILE A 13 2.05 21.22 2.86
N LEU A 14 2.25 21.07 1.56
CA LEU A 14 1.55 21.85 0.54
C LEU A 14 0.03 21.65 0.62
N LEU A 15 -0.44 20.42 0.80
CA LEU A 15 -1.86 20.13 0.95
C LEU A 15 -2.43 20.80 2.22
N ALA A 16 -1.70 20.74 3.33
CA ALA A 16 -2.09 21.41 4.58
C ALA A 16 -2.11 22.94 4.43
N VAL A 17 -1.14 23.51 3.72
CA VAL A 17 -1.08 24.94 3.43
C VAL A 17 -2.23 25.36 2.52
N PHE A 18 -2.54 24.59 1.47
CA PHE A 18 -3.69 24.86 0.61
C PHE A 18 -5.02 24.73 1.35
N ALA A 19 -5.17 23.76 2.26
CA ALA A 19 -6.35 23.63 3.10
C ALA A 19 -6.49 24.81 4.09
N MET A 20 -5.38 25.28 4.65
CA MET A 20 -5.35 26.44 5.52
C MET A 20 -5.65 27.73 4.76
N ILE A 21 -5.09 27.90 3.55
CA ILE A 21 -5.41 29.00 2.64
C ILE A 21 -6.88 28.96 2.25
N ALA A 22 -7.43 27.80 1.87
CA ALA A 22 -8.85 27.64 1.54
C ALA A 22 -9.74 28.04 2.73
N SER A 23 -9.36 27.67 3.95
CA SER A 23 -10.08 28.03 5.17
C SER A 23 -9.98 29.53 5.49
N LEU A 24 -8.87 30.18 5.16
CA LEU A 24 -8.66 31.62 5.36
C LEU A 24 -9.25 32.49 4.24
N THR A 25 -9.32 31.99 3.01
CA THR A 25 -9.93 32.67 1.86
C THR A 25 -11.45 32.55 1.85
N MET A 26 -12.02 31.63 2.63
CA MET A 26 -13.42 31.68 3.05
C MET A 26 -13.61 32.77 4.11
N GLY A 27 -13.15 33.99 3.81
CA GLY A 27 -13.31 35.15 4.67
C GLY A 27 -14.79 35.49 4.82
N HIS A 28 -15.23 35.69 6.08
CA HIS A 28 -16.58 36.14 6.49
C HIS A 28 -17.73 35.62 5.63
N SER A 29 -17.61 34.39 5.13
CA SER A 29 -18.72 33.75 4.45
C SER A 29 -19.64 33.32 5.57
N HIS A 30 -20.82 33.95 5.66
CA HIS A 30 -21.91 33.56 6.55
C HIS A 30 -22.00 32.02 6.57
N LEU A 31 -21.34 31.40 7.54
CA LEU A 31 -21.18 29.96 7.61
C LEU A 31 -22.44 29.46 8.31
N VAL A 32 -23.50 29.34 7.52
CA VAL A 32 -24.81 28.93 8.00
C VAL A 32 -24.85 27.41 8.06
N ILE A 33 -24.67 26.86 9.27
CA ILE A 33 -24.82 25.43 9.53
C ILE A 33 -26.13 25.26 10.29
N GLY A 34 -27.16 24.71 9.64
CA GLY A 34 -28.46 24.47 10.27
C GLY A 34 -29.39 25.69 10.36
N GLY A 35 -29.07 26.81 9.69
CA GLY A 35 -29.90 28.02 9.64
C GLY A 35 -29.44 29.15 10.56
N GLU A 36 -28.44 28.93 11.42
CA GLU A 36 -27.82 29.97 12.25
C GLU A 36 -26.48 30.42 11.67
N GLU A 37 -26.26 31.74 11.68
CA GLU A 37 -25.01 32.36 11.26
C GLU A 37 -23.94 32.17 12.34
N ILE A 38 -22.86 31.49 11.98
CA ILE A 38 -21.72 31.31 12.86
C ILE A 38 -20.82 32.55 12.77
N ASP A 39 -21.09 33.56 13.60
CA ASP A 39 -20.32 34.82 13.67
C ASP A 39 -19.41 34.91 14.91
N ASP A 40 -19.43 33.90 15.80
CA ASP A 40 -18.62 33.90 17.02
C ASP A 40 -17.34 33.05 16.89
N ILE A 41 -16.28 33.49 17.58
CA ILE A 41 -14.96 32.84 17.65
C ILE A 41 -15.11 31.36 18.04
N GLY A 42 -16.12 31.02 18.84
CA GLY A 42 -16.46 29.65 19.23
C GLY A 42 -16.85 28.74 18.07
N GLY A 43 -17.60 29.24 17.08
CA GLY A 43 -18.05 28.42 15.95
C GLY A 43 -17.03 28.32 14.82
N VAL A 44 -16.21 29.34 14.60
CA VAL A 44 -15.02 29.24 13.73
C VAL A 44 -14.02 28.25 14.32
N THR A 45 -13.80 28.29 15.64
CA THR A 45 -12.94 27.30 16.34
C THR A 45 -13.52 25.89 16.22
N GLY A 46 -14.84 25.72 16.41
CA GLY A 46 -15.52 24.45 16.23
C GLY A 46 -15.38 23.89 14.81
N PHE A 47 -15.49 24.75 13.79
CA PHE A 47 -15.31 24.38 12.38
C PHE A 47 -13.87 23.93 12.09
N VAL A 48 -12.87 24.66 12.59
CA VAL A 48 -11.44 24.30 12.41
C VAL A 48 -11.13 22.97 13.10
N ILE A 49 -11.65 22.74 14.31
CA ILE A 49 -11.50 21.46 15.02
C ILE A 49 -12.18 20.34 14.24
N ALA A 50 -13.42 20.54 13.76
CA ALA A 50 -14.14 19.55 12.98
C ALA A 50 -13.40 19.18 11.68
N MET A 51 -12.88 20.18 10.96
CA MET A 51 -12.04 19.95 9.76
C MET A 51 -10.76 19.19 10.10
N GLY A 52 -10.12 19.51 11.22
CA GLY A 52 -8.95 18.76 11.71
C GLY A 52 -9.28 17.30 12.03
N CYS A 53 -10.42 17.03 12.67
CA CYS A 53 -10.89 15.68 12.95
C CYS A 53 -11.20 14.90 11.66
N VAL A 54 -11.84 15.53 10.67
CA VAL A 54 -12.13 14.91 9.36
C VAL A 54 -10.83 14.58 8.64
N PHE A 55 -9.87 15.51 8.61
CA PHE A 55 -8.56 15.28 7.98
C PHE A 55 -7.81 14.12 8.64
N PHE A 56 -7.79 14.07 9.97
CA PHE A 56 -7.21 12.97 10.72
C PHE A 56 -7.92 11.64 10.42
N GLY A 57 -9.25 11.64 10.34
CA GLY A 57 -10.05 10.48 9.97
C GLY A 57 -9.71 9.95 8.57
N ILE A 58 -9.56 10.84 7.58
CA ILE A 58 -9.15 10.48 6.21
C ILE A 58 -7.74 9.87 6.21
N PHE A 59 -6.81 10.47 6.95
CA PHE A 59 -5.45 9.95 7.05
C PHE A 59 -5.40 8.53 7.64
N VAL A 60 -6.16 8.29 8.71
CA VAL A 60 -6.28 6.96 9.32
C VAL A 60 -6.94 5.96 8.36
N ALA A 61 -8.03 6.36 7.68
CA ALA A 61 -8.71 5.49 6.71
C ALA A 61 -7.79 5.08 5.55
N LEU A 62 -7.01 6.02 5.01
CA LEU A 62 -6.01 5.75 3.98
C LEU A 62 -4.88 4.85 4.50
N SER A 63 -4.41 5.06 5.73
CA SER A 63 -3.39 4.23 6.37
C SER A 63 -3.86 2.79 6.55
N VAL A 64 -5.08 2.60 7.05
CA VAL A 64 -5.69 1.27 7.24
C VAL A 64 -5.90 0.59 5.89
N THR A 65 -6.39 1.30 4.87
CA THR A 65 -6.57 0.75 3.52
C THR A 65 -5.24 0.30 2.93
N GLY A 66 -4.18 1.10 3.08
CA GLY A 66 -2.83 0.74 2.64
C GLY A 66 -2.29 -0.51 3.36
N PHE A 67 -2.55 -0.62 4.67
CA PHE A 67 -2.17 -1.79 5.45
C PHE A 67 -2.89 -3.06 4.98
N VAL A 68 -4.21 -2.98 4.76
CA VAL A 68 -5.02 -4.12 4.26
C VAL A 68 -4.51 -4.59 2.90
N LEU A 69 -4.22 -3.68 1.97
CA LEU A 69 -3.67 -4.03 0.66
C LEU A 69 -2.28 -4.68 0.76
N ALA A 70 -1.43 -4.21 1.68
CA ALA A 70 -0.12 -4.81 1.91
C ALA A 70 -0.23 -6.25 2.46
N VAL A 71 -1.13 -6.48 3.43
CA VAL A 71 -1.37 -7.81 3.98
C VAL A 71 -1.94 -8.75 2.92
N LEU A 72 -2.92 -8.31 2.14
CA LEU A 72 -3.47 -9.09 1.03
C LEU A 72 -2.40 -9.46 0.00
N GLY A 73 -1.53 -8.51 -0.36
CA GLY A 73 -0.40 -8.77 -1.24
C GLY A 73 0.53 -9.85 -0.70
N LEU A 74 0.87 -9.78 0.59
CA LEU A 74 1.70 -10.79 1.24
C LEU A 74 1.05 -12.18 1.23
N VAL A 75 -0.25 -12.26 1.54
CA VAL A 75 -1.00 -13.52 1.48
C VAL A 75 -0.98 -14.10 0.06
N LEU A 76 -1.21 -13.27 -0.97
CA LEU A 76 -1.16 -13.72 -2.36
C LEU A 76 0.21 -14.26 -2.76
N VAL A 77 1.31 -13.64 -2.31
CA VAL A 77 2.66 -14.15 -2.56
C VAL A 77 2.86 -15.52 -1.92
N VAL A 78 2.40 -15.71 -0.69
CA VAL A 78 2.49 -17.00 0.01
C VAL A 78 1.67 -18.07 -0.72
N VAL A 79 0.44 -17.75 -1.13
CA VAL A 79 -0.42 -18.67 -1.88
C VAL A 79 0.23 -19.05 -3.22
N LEU A 80 0.76 -18.07 -3.96
CA LEU A 80 1.41 -18.32 -5.24
C LEU A 80 2.65 -19.19 -5.08
N GLY A 81 3.46 -18.95 -4.04
CA GLY A 81 4.59 -19.81 -3.69
C GLY A 81 4.17 -21.24 -3.34
N ALA A 82 3.09 -21.41 -2.58
CA ALA A 82 2.55 -22.73 -2.24
C ALA A 82 2.01 -23.47 -3.48
N VAL A 83 1.33 -22.77 -4.39
CA VAL A 83 0.83 -23.34 -5.65
C VAL A 83 1.98 -23.75 -6.57
N LEU A 84 2.98 -22.89 -6.76
CA LEU A 84 4.15 -23.25 -7.58
C LEU A 84 4.94 -24.40 -6.95
N GLY A 85 5.09 -24.40 -5.63
CA GLY A 85 5.74 -25.48 -4.89
C GLY A 85 5.00 -26.81 -5.04
N SER A 86 3.68 -26.81 -4.91
CA SER A 86 2.87 -28.02 -5.06
C SER A 86 2.91 -28.55 -6.50
N VAL A 87 2.90 -27.68 -7.51
CA VAL A 87 3.08 -28.06 -8.92
C VAL A 87 4.47 -28.68 -9.15
N ALA A 88 5.54 -28.08 -8.61
CA ALA A 88 6.88 -28.63 -8.73
C ALA A 88 7.00 -30.02 -8.11
N ILE A 89 6.41 -30.23 -6.93
CA ILE A 89 6.36 -31.54 -6.26
C ILE A 89 5.49 -32.53 -7.04
N ALA A 90 4.37 -32.09 -7.62
CA ALA A 90 3.53 -32.95 -8.44
C ALA A 90 4.22 -33.41 -9.73
N MET A 91 5.15 -32.61 -10.28
CA MET A 91 5.94 -32.96 -11.46
C MET A 91 7.15 -33.85 -11.16
N LEU A 92 7.56 -34.02 -9.90
CA LEU A 92 8.68 -34.87 -9.50
C LEU A 92 8.57 -36.32 -10.01
N PRO A 93 7.45 -37.06 -9.83
CA PRO A 93 7.33 -38.43 -10.33
C PRO A 93 7.45 -38.53 -11.86
N LEU A 94 7.10 -37.47 -12.59
CA LEU A 94 7.32 -37.40 -14.03
C LEU A 94 8.80 -37.15 -14.38
N LEU A 95 9.51 -36.35 -13.58
CA LEU A 95 10.91 -35.97 -13.82
C LEU A 95 11.90 -37.09 -13.46
N ILE A 96 11.61 -37.88 -12.41
CA ILE A 96 12.44 -38.98 -11.92
C ILE A 96 12.89 -39.96 -13.04
N PRO A 97 12.00 -40.51 -13.89
CA PRO A 97 12.42 -41.44 -14.95
C PRO A 97 13.37 -40.80 -15.97
N PHE A 98 13.17 -39.51 -16.32
CA PHE A 98 14.09 -38.79 -17.21
C PHE A 98 15.46 -38.53 -16.55
N LEU A 99 15.47 -38.21 -15.25
CA LEU A 99 16.72 -38.02 -14.50
C LEU A 99 17.52 -39.32 -14.41
N ILE A 100 16.86 -40.46 -14.21
CA ILE A 100 17.49 -41.79 -14.18
C ILE A 100 18.10 -42.12 -15.55
N LEU A 101 17.36 -41.89 -16.64
CA LEU A 101 17.86 -42.08 -18.02
C LEU A 101 19.06 -41.18 -18.31
N TYR A 102 19.01 -39.90 -17.93
CA TYR A 102 20.12 -38.97 -18.08
C TYR A 102 21.35 -39.41 -17.28
N ALA A 103 21.16 -39.84 -16.04
CA ALA A 103 22.23 -40.36 -15.19
C ALA A 103 22.89 -41.61 -15.79
N LEU A 104 22.10 -42.55 -16.31
CA LEU A 104 22.59 -43.72 -17.04
C LEU A 104 23.41 -43.34 -18.27
N ILE A 105 22.88 -42.45 -19.13
CA ILE A 105 23.60 -41.99 -20.33
C ILE A 105 24.92 -41.30 -19.96
N SER A 106 24.91 -40.43 -18.94
CA SER A 106 26.11 -39.75 -18.43
C SER A 106 27.16 -40.75 -17.91
N LEU A 107 26.72 -41.77 -17.17
CA LEU A 107 27.58 -42.82 -16.62
C LEU A 107 28.23 -43.66 -17.72
N PHE A 108 27.52 -43.97 -18.81
CA PHE A 108 28.11 -44.71 -19.93
C PHE A 108 28.94 -43.84 -20.87
N ARG A 109 28.70 -42.53 -20.92
CA ARG A 109 29.45 -41.59 -21.76
C ARG A 109 30.85 -41.29 -21.23
N THR A 110 31.11 -41.49 -19.94
CA THR A 110 32.44 -41.34 -19.33
C THR A 110 33.38 -42.52 -19.63
N LYS A 111 32.91 -43.63 -20.23
CA LYS A 111 33.75 -44.76 -20.67
C LYS A 111 34.32 -44.62 -22.10
N LYS A 112 34.66 -43.40 -22.53
CA LYS A 112 35.37 -43.18 -23.81
C LYS A 112 36.75 -42.58 -23.59
N THR A 113 37.57 -43.31 -22.86
CA THR A 113 39.03 -43.15 -22.86
C THR A 113 39.66 -44.53 -23.03
N SER A 114 39.71 -44.99 -24.27
CA SER A 114 40.91 -45.55 -24.90
C SER A 114 40.69 -45.65 -26.40
#